data_AF-A0A1V5GT30-F1
#
_entry.id   AF-A0A1V5GT30-F1
#
_cell.length_a   1.000
_cell.length_b   1.000
_cell.length_c   1.000
_cell.angle_alpha   90.00
_cell.angle_beta   90.00
_cell.angle_gamma   90.00
#
_symmetry.space_group_name_H-M   'P 1'
#
loop_
_entity.id
_entity.type
_entity.pdbx_description
1 polymer ?
#
loop_
_entity_poly.entity_id
_entity_poly.type
_entity_poly.pdbx_seq_one_letter_code
_entity_poly.pdbx_strand_id
1 'polypeptide(L)' 'MKTALFPFACFAMFALPMGAAGQRPGPAAPEGVVLERDVVYASPGGLDQKLDIAYPAERAAEPVPAIVHIHGGGWQNG' A
#
# COMPACT_ATOMS: atom_id res chain seq x y z
N MET A 1 1.31 50.72 37.09
CA MET A 1 0.44 50.28 35.98
C MET A 1 1.05 50.73 34.66
N LYS A 2 1.66 49.81 33.90
CA LYS A 2 1.81 49.83 32.43
C LYS A 2 2.66 48.63 32.02
N THR A 3 1.98 47.72 31.34
CA THR A 3 2.42 46.49 30.70
C THR A 3 3.38 46.77 29.55
N ALA A 4 4.50 46.06 29.47
CA ALA A 4 5.34 45.99 28.28
C ALA A 4 5.25 44.56 27.72
N LEU A 5 4.83 44.49 26.45
CA LEU A 5 4.53 43.28 25.71
C LEU A 5 5.80 42.50 25.36
N PHE A 6 5.81 41.20 25.66
CA PHE A 6 6.63 40.23 24.95
C PHE A 6 5.98 39.97 23.58
N PRO A 7 6.70 40.08 22.44
CA PRO A 7 6.17 39.59 21.19
C PRO A 7 6.23 38.06 21.23
N PHE A 8 5.06 37.45 21.33
CA PHE A 8 4.84 36.05 21.00
C PHE A 8 5.19 35.89 19.50
N ALA A 9 6.43 35.47 19.20
CA ALA A 9 6.77 35.04 17.86
C ALA A 9 6.10 33.69 17.62
N CYS A 10 4.97 33.72 16.90
CA CYS A 10 4.28 32.55 16.37
C CYS A 10 5.24 31.67 15.56
N PHE A 11 5.75 30.60 16.15
CA PHE A 11 6.31 29.49 15.40
C PHE A 11 5.15 28.58 14.99
N ALA A 12 4.41 29.00 13.94
CA ALA A 12 3.42 28.13 13.33
C ALA A 12 4.17 27.05 12.52
N MET A 13 4.43 25.91 13.17
CA MET A 13 4.84 24.68 12.48
C MET A 13 3.76 24.34 11.45
N PHE A 14 4.10 24.43 10.17
CA PHE A 14 3.34 23.79 9.10
C PHE A 14 3.46 22.27 9.28
N ALA A 15 2.50 21.67 9.98
CA ALA A 15 2.28 20.23 9.92
C ALA A 15 1.66 19.93 8.54
N LEU A 16 2.51 19.66 7.54
CA LEU A 16 2.02 19.07 6.30
C LEU A 16 1.41 17.70 6.65
N PRO A 17 0.20 17.38 6.18
CA PRO A 17 -0.31 16.03 6.34
C PRO A 17 0.61 15.15 5.52
N MET A 18 1.32 14.25 6.20
CA MET A 18 2.01 13.15 5.55
C MET A 18 0.90 12.31 4.90
N GLY A 19 0.57 12.64 3.65
CA GLY A 19 -0.42 11.89 2.89
C GLY A 19 0.01 10.44 2.90
N ALA A 20 -0.86 9.55 3.37
CA ALA A 20 -0.67 8.12 3.16
C ALA A 20 -0.43 7.94 1.66
N ALA A 21 0.78 7.54 1.29
CA ALA A 21 1.11 7.20 -0.09
C ALA A 21 0.33 5.92 -0.41
N GLY A 22 -0.96 6.07 -0.73
CA GLY A 22 -1.76 4.98 -1.26
C GLY A 22 -1.07 4.49 -2.52
N GLN A 23 -0.88 3.18 -2.62
CA GLN A 23 -0.32 2.60 -3.83
C GLN A 23 -1.19 3.04 -5.01
N ARG A 24 -0.56 3.61 -6.04
CA ARG A 24 -1.30 4.00 -7.26
C ARG A 24 -1.88 2.70 -7.84
N PRO A 25 -3.12 2.72 -8.36
CA PRO A 25 -3.67 1.55 -9.01
C PRO A 25 -2.71 1.06 -10.09
N GLY A 26 -2.31 -0.20 -9.99
CA GLY A 26 -1.50 -0.85 -11.02
C GLY A 26 -2.26 -0.94 -12.35
N PRO A 27 -1.60 -1.37 -13.43
CA PRO A 27 -2.23 -1.55 -14.73
C PRO A 27 -3.44 -2.50 -14.65
N ALA A 28 -4.37 -2.36 -15.59
CA ALA A 28 -5.49 -3.28 -15.74
C ALA A 28 -4.99 -4.70 -16.02
N ALA A 29 -5.76 -5.69 -15.57
CA ALA A 29 -5.48 -7.09 -15.89
C ALA A 29 -5.62 -7.34 -17.41
N PRO A 30 -4.83 -8.25 -17.99
CA PRO A 30 -5.05 -8.73 -19.35
C PRO A 30 -6.44 -9.32 -19.54
N GLU A 31 -6.91 -9.42 -20.79
CA GLU A 31 -8.17 -10.09 -21.12
C GLU A 31 -8.17 -11.54 -20.62
N GLY A 32 -9.30 -11.97 -20.06
CA GLY A 32 -9.47 -13.31 -19.50
C GLY A 32 -8.79 -13.54 -18.14
N VAL A 33 -8.22 -12.51 -17.51
CA VAL A 33 -7.58 -12.60 -16.18
C VAL A 33 -8.36 -11.78 -15.15
N VAL A 34 -8.64 -12.39 -14.01
CA VAL A 34 -9.08 -11.68 -12.80
C VAL A 34 -7.85 -11.38 -11.95
N LEU A 35 -7.74 -10.13 -11.49
CA LEU A 35 -6.68 -9.67 -10.60
C LEU A 35 -7.27 -9.19 -9.28
N GLU A 36 -7.13 -10.00 -8.25
CA GLU A 36 -7.46 -9.62 -6.87
C GLU A 36 -6.26 -8.94 -6.25
N ARG A 37 -6.43 -7.69 -5.81
CA ARG A 37 -5.35 -6.89 -5.24
C ARG A 37 -5.41 -6.86 -3.72
N ASP A 38 -4.26 -6.60 -3.10
CA ASP A 38 -4.17 -6.31 -1.67
C ASP A 38 -4.69 -7.44 -0.75
N VAL A 39 -4.61 -8.70 -1.19
CA VAL A 39 -5.05 -9.85 -0.41
C VAL A 39 -4.10 -10.05 0.77
N VAL A 40 -4.60 -9.88 1.99
CA VAL A 40 -3.84 -10.13 3.21
C VAL A 40 -3.65 -11.63 3.38
N TYR A 41 -2.42 -12.12 3.27
CA TYR A 41 -2.11 -13.54 3.45
C TYR A 41 -1.58 -13.86 4.86
N ALA A 42 -1.04 -12.85 5.56
CA ALA A 42 -0.55 -12.98 6.93
C ALA A 42 -0.51 -11.62 7.62
N SER A 43 -0.60 -11.61 8.95
CA SER A 43 -0.49 -10.38 9.76
C SER A 43 0.44 -10.57 10.97
N PRO A 44 1.72 -10.96 10.78
CA PRO A 44 2.64 -11.15 11.89
C PRO A 44 2.91 -9.82 12.60
N GLY A 45 2.82 -9.82 13.92
CA GLY A 45 3.01 -8.60 14.71
C GLY A 45 1.96 -7.51 14.44
N GLY A 46 0.82 -7.86 13.85
CA GLY A 46 -0.25 -6.91 13.51
C GLY A 46 0.02 -6.08 12.25
N LEU A 47 1.05 -6.43 11.47
CA LEU A 47 1.35 -5.80 10.19
C LEU A 47 0.90 -6.70 9.05
N ASP A 48 -0.05 -6.22 8.25
CA ASP A 48 -0.58 -6.97 7.10
C ASP A 48 0.48 -7.12 6.02
N GLN A 49 0.76 -8.37 5.68
CA GLN A 49 1.50 -8.76 4.49
C GLN A 49 0.51 -9.12 3.39
N LYS A 50 0.65 -8.45 2.26
CA LYS A 50 -0.30 -8.51 1.15
C LYS A 50 0.33 -9.10 -0.10
N LEU A 51 -0.50 -9.68 -0.94
CA LEU A 51 -0.16 -10.10 -2.29
C LEU A 51 -1.30 -9.79 -3.25
N ASP A 52 -0.99 -9.84 -4.54
CA ASP A 52 -1.98 -9.84 -5.60
C ASP A 52 -2.13 -11.28 -6.13
N ILE A 53 -3.36 -11.69 -6.46
CA ILE A 53 -3.66 -12.99 -7.07
C ILE A 53 -4.21 -12.76 -8.47
N ALA A 54 -3.52 -13.32 -9.48
CA ALA A 54 -4.00 -13.36 -10.85
C ALA A 54 -4.46 -14.79 -11.20
N TYR A 55 -5.67 -14.93 -11.72
CA TYR A 55 -6.21 -16.23 -12.14
C TYR A 55 -7.12 -16.11 -13.36
N PRO A 56 -7.33 -17.18 -14.14
CA PRO A 56 -8.23 -17.16 -15.28
C PRO A 56 -9.65 -16.80 -14.85
N ALA A 57 -10.34 -15.94 -15.62
CA ALA A 57 -11.72 -15.56 -15.36
C ALA A 57 -12.67 -16.77 -15.44
N GLU A 58 -12.34 -17.74 -16.30
CA GLU A 58 -13.02 -19.03 -16.33
C GLU A 58 -12.49 -19.94 -15.22
N ARG A 59 -13.41 -20.39 -14.36
CA ARG A 59 -13.07 -21.24 -13.22
C ARG A 59 -12.66 -22.62 -13.67
N ALA A 60 -11.49 -23.08 -13.25
CA ALA A 60 -11.05 -24.45 -13.45
C ALA A 60 -11.95 -25.44 -12.67
N ALA A 61 -12.22 -26.61 -13.25
CA ALA A 61 -12.97 -27.68 -12.61
C ALA A 61 -12.17 -28.37 -11.48
N GLU A 62 -10.85 -28.31 -11.56
CA GLU A 62 -9.90 -28.93 -10.64
C GLU A 62 -8.82 -27.92 -10.22
N PRO A 63 -8.12 -28.14 -9.09
CA PRO A 63 -6.99 -27.30 -8.70
C PRO A 63 -5.90 -27.27 -9.78
N VAL A 64 -5.37 -26.07 -10.04
CA VAL A 64 -4.31 -25.84 -11.03
C VAL A 64 -2.98 -25.53 -10.35
N PRO A 65 -1.83 -25.72 -11.02
CA PRO A 65 -0.54 -25.29 -10.51
C PRO A 65 -0.53 -23.78 -10.22
N ALA A 66 0.05 -23.39 -9.09
CA ALA A 66 0.23 -21.99 -8.72
C ALA A 66 1.68 -21.55 -8.99
N ILE A 67 1.83 -20.29 -9.42
CA ILE A 67 3.14 -19.64 -9.59
C ILE A 67 3.25 -18.55 -8.52
N VAL A 68 4.32 -18.59 -7.73
CA VAL A 68 4.64 -17.54 -6.76
C VAL A 68 5.74 -16.67 -7.34
N HIS A 69 5.43 -15.39 -7.58
CA HIS A 69 6.38 -14.41 -8.08
C HIS A 69 6.78 -13.44 -6.96
N ILE A 70 8.07 -13.40 -6.64
CA ILE A 70 8.65 -12.50 -5.64
C ILE A 70 9.52 -11.49 -6.39
N HIS A 71 9.18 -10.21 -6.31
CA HIS A 71 9.93 -9.17 -7.02
C HIS A 71 11.30 -8.90 -6.37
N GLY A 72 12.18 -8.27 -7.15
CA GLY A 72 13.49 -7.80 -6.68
C GLY A 72 13.41 -6.45 -5.94
N GLY A 73 14.47 -5.64 -6.03
CA GLY A 73 14.52 -4.32 -5.37
C GLY A 73 15.41 -4.27 -4.12
N GLY A 74 16.27 -5.27 -3.94
CA GLY A 74 17.39 -5.24 -2.99
C GLY A 74 16.96 -5.14 -1.52
N TRP A 75 15.77 -5.64 -1.18
CA TRP A 75 15.15 -5.57 0.15
C TRP A 75 14.89 -4.15 0.68
N GLN A 76 15.00 -3.15 -0.19
CA GLN A 76 14.83 -1.74 0.17
C GLN A 76 13.64 -1.12 -0.54
N ASN A 77 13.34 -1.59 -1.76
CA ASN A 77 12.25 -1.11 -2.58
C ASN A 77 11.54 -2.27 -3.29
N GLY A 78 10.38 -1.98 -3.87
CA GLY A 78 9.53 -2.93 -4.59
C GLY A 78 8.16 -2.37 -4.84
#